data_AF-A0AAU4UQL3-F1
#
_entry.id   AF-A0AAU4UQL3-F1
#
_cell.length_a   1.000
_cell.length_b   1.000
_cell.length_c   1.000
_cell.angle_alpha   90.00
_cell.angle_beta   90.00
_cell.angle_gamma   90.00
#
_symmetry.space_group_name_H-M   'P 1'
#
loop_
_entity.id
_entity.type
_entity.pdbx_description
1 polymer ?
#
loop_
_entity_poly.entity_id
_entity_poly.type
_entity_poly.pdbx_seq_one_letter_code
_entity_poly.pdbx_strand_id
1 'polypeptide(L)'
;MGASAWDTETKRPIHVDQGVEGLPIGLAGGRYLCRACTDPLILKGARPEAKVTPHFAHQGGGPCRLPDREAQIDADDAVVIQLSHQIRALPGVTGCTLASPGDDPHQPIGLPPVVVAQCGETTVVIERPGTLPSPQAVRRRILAVRDQHAGAAHVWFLRRDPTRFGQLSSHTVRLGGRDVEHQRVAPTEQQLAILEAGGHVYWLDGKLVLVPYGYHSFRHPARPEQDWTAWPKWPRRKDPRDDWRISKPRPAPSADCWGLVPIALSSLTRNRAAFHPADAHKIMDELYAAQEGRYRWRDRRAREVYAERHAPRPPQPDASIPAAEAPATETEPAHVPELPQLPQPADQQAADASPPADVIPAPAPSANPSQPYPPPPAVLPTIPPPPQQLPSVPRAPRQRRWTDALRMLRRRRER
;
A
#
# COMPACT_ATOMS: atom_id res chain seq x y z
N MET A 1 24.00 31.95 9.94
CA MET A 1 24.17 32.38 8.54
C MET A 1 23.30 31.46 7.72
N GLY A 2 22.43 32.00 6.87
CA GLY A 2 21.44 31.19 6.16
C GLY A 2 22.03 30.51 4.93
N ALA A 3 21.86 29.20 4.82
CA ALA A 3 22.14 28.43 3.61
C ALA A 3 21.05 28.60 2.54
N SER A 4 19.86 29.07 2.95
CA SER A 4 18.73 29.33 2.07
C SER A 4 18.07 30.69 2.33
N ALA A 5 17.30 31.16 1.35
CA ALA A 5 16.42 32.34 1.46
C ALA A 5 15.15 32.11 0.63
N TRP A 6 14.08 32.86 0.92
CA TRP A 6 12.93 32.99 0.03
C TRP A 6 13.18 34.13 -0.96
N ASP A 7 13.00 33.86 -2.25
CA ASP A 7 13.04 34.87 -3.30
C ASP A 7 11.62 35.36 -3.62
N THR A 8 11.36 36.64 -3.37
CA THR A 8 10.05 37.25 -3.64
C THR A 8 9.74 37.42 -5.13
N GLU A 9 10.76 37.46 -5.99
CA GLU A 9 10.62 37.64 -7.44
C GLU A 9 10.20 36.32 -8.11
N THR A 10 10.95 35.24 -7.87
CA THR A 10 10.63 33.91 -8.42
C THR A 10 9.61 33.12 -7.60
N LYS A 11 9.29 33.59 -6.38
CA LYS A 11 8.40 32.94 -5.39
C LYS A 11 8.84 31.52 -5.05
N ARG A 12 10.15 31.35 -4.80
CA ARG A 12 10.80 30.06 -4.55
C ARG A 12 11.86 30.17 -3.46
N PRO A 13 12.16 29.09 -2.74
CA PRO A 13 13.37 29.00 -1.94
C PRO A 13 14.59 28.90 -2.87
N ILE A 14 15.63 29.66 -2.54
CA ILE A 14 16.97 29.55 -3.13
C ILE A 14 17.86 28.88 -2.08
N HIS A 15 18.64 27.89 -2.51
CA HIS A 15 19.68 27.25 -1.70
C HIS A 15 21.04 27.53 -2.33
N VAL A 16 22.01 27.97 -1.54
CA VAL A 16 23.30 28.42 -2.06
C VAL A 16 24.11 27.28 -2.68
N ASP A 17 23.95 26.06 -2.17
CA ASP A 17 24.59 24.85 -2.69
C ASP A 17 24.09 24.41 -4.07
N GLN A 18 22.95 24.96 -4.53
CA GLN A 18 22.39 24.74 -5.87
C GLN A 18 22.85 25.78 -6.89
N GLY A 19 23.72 26.71 -6.49
CA GLY A 19 24.24 27.79 -7.34
C GLY A 19 23.62 29.14 -7.02
N VAL A 20 24.39 30.20 -7.23
CA VAL A 20 23.98 31.60 -7.06
C VAL A 20 24.25 32.46 -8.30
N GLU A 21 24.56 31.82 -9.44
CA GLU A 21 24.79 32.53 -10.70
C GLU A 21 23.54 33.32 -11.13
N GLY A 22 23.74 34.56 -11.59
CA GLY A 22 22.65 35.45 -12.02
C GLY A 22 21.82 36.06 -10.89
N LEU A 23 22.07 35.74 -9.62
CA LEU A 23 21.36 36.35 -8.49
C LEU A 23 21.92 37.74 -8.15
N PRO A 24 21.05 38.77 -8.01
CA PRO A 24 21.47 40.10 -7.54
C PRO A 24 22.19 40.04 -6.18
N ILE A 25 23.42 40.55 -6.14
CA ILE A 25 24.26 40.51 -4.92
C ILE A 25 23.85 41.65 -3.96
N GLY A 26 24.04 41.44 -2.66
CA GLY A 26 23.75 42.43 -1.63
C GLY A 26 22.30 42.40 -1.20
N LEU A 27 21.73 43.58 -0.92
CA LEU A 27 20.35 43.73 -0.46
C LEU A 27 19.29 43.39 -1.51
N ALA A 28 19.64 43.46 -2.81
CA ALA A 28 18.74 43.14 -3.92
C ALA A 28 17.33 43.79 -3.82
N GLY A 29 17.23 45.03 -3.31
CA GLY A 29 15.95 45.71 -3.09
C GLY A 29 15.01 45.06 -2.06
N GLY A 30 15.51 44.16 -1.21
CA GLY A 30 14.69 43.35 -0.29
C GLY A 30 14.15 42.05 -0.90
N ARG A 31 14.65 41.64 -2.08
CA ARG A 31 14.20 40.41 -2.79
C ARG A 31 14.34 39.13 -1.97
N TYR A 32 15.34 39.04 -1.10
CA TYR A 32 15.59 37.85 -0.28
C TYR A 32 15.00 38.03 1.12
N LEU A 33 14.16 37.10 1.57
CA LEU A 33 13.59 37.06 2.92
C LEU A 33 14.04 35.80 3.67
N CYS A 34 14.26 35.91 4.97
CA CYS A 34 14.51 34.74 5.81
C CYS A 34 13.26 33.85 5.90
N ARG A 35 13.40 32.57 5.59
CA ARG A 35 12.27 31.61 5.63
C ARG A 35 11.77 31.31 7.04
N ALA A 36 12.59 31.57 8.07
CA ALA A 36 12.19 31.42 9.46
C ALA A 36 11.51 32.67 10.02
N CYS A 37 12.09 33.86 9.83
CA CYS A 37 11.64 35.10 10.47
C CYS A 37 11.05 36.16 9.53
N THR A 38 11.08 35.97 8.21
CA THR A 38 10.61 36.89 7.15
C THR A 38 11.36 38.22 7.02
N ASP A 39 12.40 38.46 7.83
CA ASP A 39 13.21 39.69 7.71
C ASP A 39 14.08 39.68 6.43
N PRO A 40 14.38 40.85 5.84
CA PRO A 40 15.21 40.93 4.64
C PRO A 40 16.65 40.44 4.85
N LEU A 41 17.16 39.70 3.85
CA LEU A 41 18.49 39.12 3.79
C LEU A 41 19.36 39.80 2.73
N ILE A 42 20.68 39.68 2.93
CA ILE A 42 21.73 40.16 2.04
C ILE A 42 22.47 38.93 1.49
N LEU A 43 22.53 38.78 0.16
CA LEU A 43 23.41 37.80 -0.48
C LEU A 43 24.85 38.31 -0.45
N LYS A 44 25.72 37.62 0.29
CA LYS A 44 27.16 37.89 0.38
C LYS A 44 27.96 36.76 -0.27
N GLY A 45 29.25 36.99 -0.56
CA GLY A 45 30.16 35.97 -1.10
C GLY A 45 29.93 35.51 -2.55
N ALA A 46 28.90 36.01 -3.23
CA ALA A 46 28.54 35.60 -4.61
C ALA A 46 29.36 36.28 -5.73
N ARG A 47 30.38 37.09 -5.42
CA ARG A 47 31.27 37.68 -6.44
C ARG A 47 32.37 36.67 -6.81
N PRO A 48 32.82 36.58 -8.08
CA PRO A 48 33.91 35.67 -8.48
C PRO A 48 35.21 35.86 -7.67
N GLU A 49 35.49 37.08 -7.21
CA GLU A 49 36.68 37.45 -6.43
C GLU A 49 36.51 37.23 -4.90
N ALA A 50 35.36 36.74 -4.44
CA ALA A 50 35.08 36.64 -3.01
C ALA A 50 35.89 35.51 -2.34
N LYS A 51 36.61 35.87 -1.26
CA LYS A 51 37.36 34.91 -0.41
C LYS A 51 36.48 34.07 0.53
N VAL A 52 35.16 34.25 0.48
CA VAL A 52 34.19 33.55 1.33
C VAL A 52 33.13 32.92 0.45
N THR A 53 32.68 31.71 0.82
CA THR A 53 31.57 31.07 0.12
C THR A 53 30.32 31.95 0.15
N PRO A 54 29.46 31.89 -0.88
CA PRO A 54 28.23 32.65 -0.86
C PRO A 54 27.36 32.24 0.35
N HIS A 55 26.57 33.18 0.86
CA HIS A 55 25.66 32.93 1.99
C HIS A 55 24.66 34.08 2.12
N PHE A 56 23.52 33.81 2.74
CA PHE A 56 22.58 34.85 3.14
C PHE A 56 22.83 35.30 4.60
N ALA A 57 22.75 36.61 4.83
CA ALA A 57 22.92 37.21 6.15
C ALA A 57 21.88 38.31 6.41
N HIS A 58 21.38 38.42 7.64
CA HIS A 58 20.56 39.56 8.07
C HIS A 58 21.37 40.86 8.01
N GLN A 59 20.69 41.98 7.82
CA GLN A 59 21.34 43.29 7.64
C GLN A 59 22.25 43.67 8.81
N GLY A 60 21.80 43.43 10.05
CA GLY A 60 22.57 43.68 11.27
C GLY A 60 23.70 42.66 11.55
N GLY A 61 23.97 41.72 10.65
CA GLY A 61 25.05 40.72 10.78
C GLY A 61 24.82 39.60 11.81
N GLY A 62 23.82 39.73 12.68
CA GLY A 62 23.47 38.74 13.69
C GLY A 62 22.80 37.46 13.16
N PRO A 63 22.58 36.47 14.04
CA PRO A 63 21.80 35.27 13.73
C PRO A 63 20.33 35.60 13.45
N CYS A 64 19.58 34.64 12.91
CA CYS A 64 18.12 34.75 12.81
C CYS A 64 17.48 34.97 14.18
N ARG A 65 16.43 35.79 14.25
CA ARG A 65 15.63 35.98 15.48
C ARG A 65 14.80 34.74 15.87
N LEU A 66 14.70 33.75 14.99
CA LEU A 66 14.05 32.45 15.22
C LEU A 66 15.01 31.31 14.81
N PRO A 67 16.12 31.11 15.56
CA PRO A 67 17.20 30.20 15.15
C PRO A 67 16.75 28.74 15.10
N ASP A 68 15.91 28.29 16.04
CA ASP A 68 15.39 26.91 16.05
C ASP A 68 14.52 26.61 14.82
N ARG A 69 13.78 27.62 14.34
CA ARG A 69 12.96 27.50 13.12
C ARG A 69 13.82 27.53 11.86
N GLU A 70 14.89 28.33 11.83
CA GLU A 70 15.89 28.32 10.76
C GLU A 70 16.54 26.93 10.65
N ALA A 71 17.00 26.38 11.78
CA ALA A 71 17.59 25.04 11.85
C ALA A 71 16.61 23.92 11.44
N GLN A 72 15.34 24.00 11.83
CA GLN A 72 14.32 23.02 11.41
C GLN A 72 14.05 23.08 9.89
N ILE A 73 13.98 24.28 9.31
CA ILE A 73 13.80 24.46 7.86
C ILE A 73 15.00 23.87 7.10
N ASP A 74 16.22 24.26 7.47
CA ASP A 74 17.43 23.74 6.82
C ASP A 74 17.56 22.21 6.97
N ALA A 75 17.11 21.63 8.10
CA ALA A 75 17.07 20.18 8.31
C ALA A 75 16.05 19.45 7.42
N ASP A 76 14.84 20.00 7.27
CA ASP A 76 13.82 19.42 6.37
C ASP A 76 14.24 19.56 4.89
N ASP A 77 14.81 20.70 4.51
CA ASP A 77 15.35 20.93 3.16
C ASP A 77 16.47 19.95 2.81
N ALA A 78 17.40 19.69 3.73
CA ALA A 78 18.49 18.74 3.50
C ALA A 78 17.97 17.33 3.15
N VAL A 79 16.84 16.91 3.73
CA VAL A 79 16.18 15.64 3.40
C VAL A 79 15.57 15.68 1.99
N VAL A 80 14.96 16.81 1.59
CA VAL A 80 14.40 17.01 0.24
C VAL A 80 15.51 17.07 -0.82
N ILE A 81 16.61 17.80 -0.56
CA ILE A 81 17.76 17.89 -1.45
C ILE A 81 18.38 16.51 -1.65
N GLN A 82 18.58 15.74 -0.57
CA GLN A 82 19.05 14.36 -0.65
C GLN A 82 18.10 13.46 -1.46
N LEU A 83 16.78 13.61 -1.29
CA LEU A 83 15.80 12.90 -2.10
C LEU A 83 15.89 13.30 -3.58
N SER A 84 16.06 14.59 -3.89
CA SER A 84 16.20 15.07 -5.26
C SER A 84 17.39 14.42 -5.98
N HIS A 85 18.51 14.23 -5.29
CA HIS A 85 19.68 13.52 -5.81
C HIS A 85 19.39 12.04 -6.06
N GLN A 86 18.63 11.39 -5.16
CA GLN A 86 18.20 10.00 -5.34
C GLN A 86 17.24 9.83 -6.52
N ILE A 87 16.29 10.77 -6.71
CA ILE A 87 15.33 10.77 -7.82
C ILE A 87 16.04 11.06 -9.16
N ARG A 88 16.92 12.07 -9.21
CA ARG A 88 17.74 12.39 -10.40
C ARG A 88 18.61 11.22 -10.86
N ALA A 89 19.04 10.37 -9.94
CA ALA A 89 19.82 9.16 -10.23
C ALA A 89 18.96 7.93 -10.67
N LEU A 90 17.63 8.06 -10.76
CA LEU A 90 16.78 6.97 -11.23
C LEU A 90 16.75 6.86 -12.76
N PRO A 91 16.68 5.65 -13.34
CA PRO A 91 16.54 5.48 -14.79
C PRO A 91 15.28 6.19 -15.31
N GLY A 92 15.38 6.87 -16.45
CA GLY A 92 14.23 7.52 -17.10
C GLY A 92 13.84 8.89 -16.56
N VAL A 93 14.54 9.40 -15.52
CA VAL A 93 14.38 10.79 -15.07
C VAL A 93 15.23 11.71 -15.96
N THR A 94 14.58 12.66 -16.63
CA THR A 94 15.21 13.61 -17.58
C THR A 94 15.41 14.99 -16.98
N GLY A 95 14.55 15.39 -16.04
CA GLY A 95 14.62 16.65 -15.31
C GLY A 95 14.29 16.44 -13.84
N CYS A 96 14.95 17.18 -12.94
CA CYS A 96 14.71 17.09 -11.49
C CYS A 96 15.09 18.42 -10.82
N THR A 97 14.09 19.19 -10.40
CA THR A 97 14.19 20.53 -9.78
C THR A 97 13.45 20.58 -8.45
N LEU A 98 13.66 21.64 -7.67
CA LEU A 98 12.86 21.96 -6.49
C LEU A 98 11.85 23.08 -6.77
N ALA A 99 10.71 23.04 -6.08
CA ALA A 99 9.70 24.10 -6.09
C ALA A 99 8.96 24.15 -4.74
N SER A 100 8.24 25.25 -4.45
CA SER A 100 7.34 25.34 -3.28
C SER A 100 5.92 25.76 -3.69
N PRO A 101 5.12 24.87 -4.32
CA PRO A 101 3.78 25.21 -4.78
C PRO A 101 2.87 25.69 -3.64
N GLY A 102 2.27 26.86 -3.87
CA GLY A 102 1.32 27.52 -2.96
C GLY A 102 1.93 28.05 -1.65
N ASP A 103 3.25 28.02 -1.49
CA ASP A 103 3.91 28.53 -0.30
C ASP A 103 4.09 30.06 -0.39
N ASP A 104 3.96 30.74 0.74
CA ASP A 104 4.03 32.20 0.85
C ASP A 104 4.86 32.54 2.10
N PRO A 105 5.82 33.47 2.06
CA PRO A 105 6.69 33.77 3.20
C PRO A 105 5.91 34.33 4.41
N HIS A 106 4.80 35.04 4.18
CA HIS A 106 3.94 35.60 5.22
C HIS A 106 2.85 34.63 5.67
N GLN A 107 2.44 33.68 4.82
CA GLN A 107 1.46 32.63 5.15
C GLN A 107 1.93 31.22 4.75
N PRO A 108 3.07 30.73 5.30
CA PRO A 108 3.68 29.50 4.84
C PRO A 108 2.76 28.30 5.09
N ILE A 109 2.76 27.35 4.15
CA ILE A 109 2.05 26.07 4.29
C ILE A 109 2.70 25.22 5.40
N GLY A 110 3.98 25.49 5.73
CA GLY A 110 4.74 24.74 6.72
C GLY A 110 5.25 23.40 6.20
N LEU A 111 5.42 23.30 4.88
CA LEU A 111 6.01 22.16 4.19
C LEU A 111 7.36 22.55 3.59
N PRO A 112 8.31 21.61 3.49
CA PRO A 112 9.53 21.85 2.72
C PRO A 112 9.22 21.89 1.20
N PRO A 113 10.23 22.17 0.37
CA PRO A 113 10.09 22.12 -1.09
C PRO A 113 9.68 20.73 -1.57
N VAL A 114 9.02 20.66 -2.73
CA VAL A 114 8.83 19.41 -3.48
C VAL A 114 9.99 19.17 -4.42
N VAL A 115 10.26 17.88 -4.68
CA VAL A 115 11.01 17.47 -5.86
C VAL A 115 10.04 17.39 -7.03
N VAL A 116 10.25 18.18 -8.08
CA VAL A 116 9.53 18.09 -9.36
C VAL A 116 10.42 17.34 -10.33
N ALA A 117 9.99 16.15 -10.77
CA ALA A 117 10.76 15.30 -11.66
C ALA A 117 9.99 15.00 -12.96
N GLN A 118 10.70 15.04 -14.08
CA GLN A 118 10.22 14.63 -15.40
C GLN A 118 10.66 13.19 -15.66
N CYS A 119 9.69 12.33 -15.95
CA CYS A 119 9.85 10.89 -16.19
C CYS A 119 9.25 10.56 -17.56
N GLY A 120 10.04 10.67 -18.63
CA GLY A 120 9.53 10.73 -19.99
C GLY A 120 8.56 11.91 -20.16
N GLU A 121 7.39 11.66 -20.75
CA GLU A 121 6.33 12.66 -20.94
C GLU A 121 5.57 13.04 -19.66
N THR A 122 5.82 12.37 -18.53
CA THR A 122 5.08 12.60 -17.28
C THR A 122 5.85 13.47 -16.30
N THR A 123 5.17 14.42 -15.68
CA THR A 123 5.68 15.13 -14.50
C THR A 123 5.18 14.43 -13.23
N VAL A 124 6.06 14.27 -12.25
CA VAL A 124 5.71 13.86 -10.89
C VAL A 124 6.18 14.92 -9.90
N VAL A 125 5.30 15.27 -8.97
CA VAL A 125 5.59 16.16 -7.84
C VAL A 125 5.67 15.30 -6.59
N ILE A 126 6.82 15.34 -5.91
CA ILE A 126 7.18 14.44 -4.83
C ILE A 126 7.39 15.24 -3.54
N GLU A 127 6.53 15.01 -2.57
CA GLU A 127 6.59 15.59 -1.22
C GLU A 127 7.38 14.68 -0.28
N ARG A 128 8.20 15.27 0.59
CA ARG A 128 8.95 14.56 1.63
C ARG A 128 8.91 15.32 2.97
N PRO A 129 7.74 15.47 3.59
CA PRO A 129 7.64 16.14 4.89
C PRO A 129 8.28 15.31 6.01
N GLY A 130 8.92 15.98 6.98
CA GLY A 130 9.28 15.39 8.26
C GLY A 130 8.05 14.96 9.08
N THR A 131 7.05 15.85 9.16
CA THR A 131 5.76 15.63 9.80
C THR A 131 4.62 16.00 8.86
N LEU A 132 3.56 15.20 8.79
CA LEU A 132 2.38 15.52 7.96
C LEU A 132 1.64 16.75 8.51
N PRO A 133 1.32 17.75 7.68
CA PRO A 133 0.61 18.94 8.11
C PRO A 133 -0.90 18.66 8.26
N SER A 134 -1.68 19.65 8.68
CA SER A 134 -3.13 19.50 8.85
C SER A 134 -3.84 19.11 7.53
N PRO A 135 -5.00 18.43 7.57
CA PRO A 135 -5.77 18.09 6.37
C PRO A 135 -6.10 19.30 5.48
N GLN A 136 -6.31 20.49 6.07
CA GLN A 136 -6.52 21.72 5.32
C GLN A 136 -5.25 22.19 4.59
N ALA A 137 -4.08 22.10 5.23
CA ALA A 137 -2.79 22.40 4.58
C ALA A 137 -2.45 21.41 3.47
N VAL A 138 -2.74 20.11 3.66
CA VAL A 138 -2.68 19.08 2.60
C VAL A 138 -3.53 19.49 1.39
N ARG A 139 -4.82 19.84 1.61
CA ARG A 139 -5.74 20.23 0.53
C ARG A 139 -5.24 21.49 -0.21
N ARG A 140 -4.78 22.53 0.51
CA ARG A 140 -4.19 23.74 -0.10
C ARG A 140 -2.98 23.40 -0.98
N ARG A 141 -2.05 22.57 -0.48
CA ARG A 141 -0.85 22.16 -1.22
C ARG A 141 -1.19 21.38 -2.48
N ILE A 142 -2.13 20.43 -2.41
CA ILE A 142 -2.53 19.62 -3.56
C ILE A 142 -3.21 20.47 -4.63
N LEU A 143 -4.02 21.47 -4.25
CA LEU A 143 -4.57 22.44 -5.20
C LEU A 143 -3.46 23.24 -5.88
N ALA A 144 -2.55 23.85 -5.11
CA ALA A 144 -1.44 24.62 -5.68
C ALA A 144 -0.50 23.79 -6.58
N VAL A 145 -0.31 22.50 -6.28
CA VAL A 145 0.41 21.57 -7.15
C VAL A 145 -0.34 21.33 -8.47
N ARG A 146 -1.67 21.19 -8.45
CA ARG A 146 -2.47 21.06 -9.68
C ARG A 146 -2.45 22.33 -10.52
N ASP A 147 -2.50 23.50 -9.89
CA ASP A 147 -2.50 24.79 -10.58
C ASP A 147 -1.15 25.09 -11.24
N GLN A 148 -0.03 24.73 -10.59
CA GLN A 148 1.33 24.97 -11.11
C GLN A 148 1.87 23.83 -11.99
N HIS A 149 1.39 22.61 -11.79
CA HIS A 149 1.86 21.39 -12.47
C HIS A 149 0.67 20.54 -12.93
N ALA A 150 -0.17 21.12 -13.79
CA ALA A 150 -1.36 20.46 -14.34
C ALA A 150 -1.02 19.08 -14.95
N GLY A 151 -1.83 18.07 -14.63
CA GLY A 151 -1.63 16.69 -15.08
C GLY A 151 -0.52 15.91 -14.37
N ALA A 152 0.26 16.53 -13.47
CA ALA A 152 1.31 15.82 -12.74
C ALA A 152 0.76 14.82 -11.72
N ALA A 153 1.46 13.69 -11.55
CA ALA A 153 1.21 12.77 -10.45
C ALA A 153 1.74 13.38 -9.13
N HIS A 154 0.95 13.40 -8.06
CA HIS A 154 1.36 13.95 -6.77
C HIS A 154 1.58 12.83 -5.75
N VAL A 155 2.83 12.68 -5.30
CA VAL A 155 3.29 11.55 -4.47
C VAL A 155 3.87 12.07 -3.16
N TRP A 156 3.49 11.45 -2.05
CA TRP A 156 3.95 11.78 -0.70
C TRP A 156 4.78 10.62 -0.16
N PHE A 157 6.10 10.79 -0.08
CA PHE A 157 6.99 9.83 0.55
C PHE A 157 7.11 10.11 2.04
N LEU A 158 6.39 9.35 2.84
CA LEU A 158 6.40 9.46 4.30
C LEU A 158 7.58 8.72 4.92
N ARG A 159 8.05 9.21 6.08
CA ARG A 159 8.98 8.46 6.92
C ARG A 159 8.23 7.32 7.60
N ARG A 160 8.88 6.17 7.74
CA ARG A 160 8.35 5.06 8.54
C ARG A 160 8.35 5.46 10.02
N ASP A 161 7.16 5.61 10.58
CA ASP A 161 6.94 5.93 11.99
C ASP A 161 7.00 4.64 12.84
N PRO A 162 8.03 4.45 13.68
CA PRO A 162 8.18 3.22 14.46
C PRO A 162 7.10 3.06 15.53
N THR A 163 6.40 4.13 15.93
CA THR A 163 5.34 4.05 16.94
C THR A 163 4.06 3.43 16.37
N ARG A 164 3.80 3.65 15.07
CA ARG A 164 2.63 3.14 14.33
C ARG A 164 2.91 1.83 13.61
N PHE A 165 4.11 1.67 13.05
CA PHE A 165 4.50 0.46 12.33
C PHE A 165 4.76 -0.70 13.29
N GLY A 166 3.80 -1.63 13.36
CA GLY A 166 3.83 -2.80 14.24
C GLY A 166 2.71 -2.83 15.28
N GLN A 167 1.90 -1.77 15.40
CA GLN A 167 0.67 -1.80 16.20
C GLN A 167 -0.33 -2.82 15.66
N LEU A 168 -0.46 -2.90 14.33
CA LEU A 168 -1.21 -3.96 13.66
C LEU A 168 -0.29 -5.14 13.35
N SER A 169 -0.76 -6.34 13.64
CA SER A 169 -0.07 -7.57 13.25
C SER A 169 0.07 -7.67 11.73
N SER A 170 1.25 -8.05 11.24
CA SER A 170 1.43 -8.44 9.83
C SER A 170 0.44 -9.54 9.44
N HIS A 171 0.05 -9.57 8.17
CA HIS A 171 -0.78 -10.63 7.62
C HIS A 171 0.01 -11.46 6.60
N THR A 172 -0.16 -12.77 6.67
CA THR A 172 0.45 -13.71 5.74
C THR A 172 -0.44 -13.86 4.51
N VAL A 173 0.13 -13.66 3.33
CA VAL A 173 -0.52 -13.77 2.03
C VAL A 173 0.20 -14.82 1.19
N ARG A 174 -0.51 -15.62 0.40
CA ARG A 174 0.11 -16.65 -0.44
C ARG A 174 0.22 -16.15 -1.88
N LEU A 175 1.46 -15.93 -2.33
CA LEU A 175 1.82 -15.35 -3.63
C LEU A 175 2.76 -16.30 -4.36
N GLY A 176 2.46 -16.61 -5.63
CA GLY A 176 3.25 -17.59 -6.41
C GLY A 176 3.49 -18.93 -5.69
N GLY A 177 2.51 -19.40 -4.91
CA GLY A 177 2.62 -20.64 -4.11
C GLY A 177 3.43 -20.53 -2.80
N ARG A 178 3.93 -19.35 -2.44
CA ARG A 178 4.73 -19.11 -1.22
C ARG A 178 4.03 -18.17 -0.26
N ASP A 179 4.23 -18.38 1.03
CA ASP A 179 3.69 -17.52 2.07
C ASP A 179 4.62 -16.31 2.29
N VAL A 180 4.07 -15.11 2.21
CA VAL A 180 4.77 -13.82 2.30
C VAL A 180 4.10 -12.98 3.40
N GLU A 181 4.88 -12.30 4.24
CA GLU A 181 4.34 -11.40 5.28
C GLU A 181 4.21 -9.98 4.73
N HIS A 182 3.00 -9.44 4.71
CA HIS A 182 2.71 -8.04 4.39
C HIS A 182 2.42 -7.27 5.69
N GLN A 183 3.14 -6.17 5.91
CA GLN A 183 2.89 -5.26 7.03
C GLN A 183 1.52 -4.60 6.86
N ARG A 184 0.90 -4.22 7.99
CA ARG A 184 -0.34 -3.43 8.01
C ARG A 184 -0.14 -2.17 8.84
N VAL A 185 -0.79 -1.08 8.44
CA VAL A 185 -0.81 0.20 9.15
C VAL A 185 -2.23 0.76 9.19
N ALA A 186 -2.63 1.35 10.30
CA ALA A 186 -3.84 2.16 10.35
C ALA A 186 -3.54 3.53 9.70
N PRO A 187 -4.36 3.99 8.73
CA PRO A 187 -4.16 5.30 8.14
C PRO A 187 -4.54 6.42 9.10
N THR A 188 -3.96 7.60 8.92
CA THR A 188 -4.37 8.82 9.65
C THR A 188 -5.24 9.73 8.79
N GLU A 189 -5.94 10.66 9.43
CA GLU A 189 -6.74 11.69 8.78
C GLU A 189 -5.96 12.46 7.70
N GLN A 190 -4.70 12.81 7.97
CA GLN A 190 -3.83 13.48 6.99
C GLN A 190 -3.57 12.59 5.76
N GLN A 191 -3.37 11.29 5.97
CA GLN A 191 -3.11 10.33 4.89
C GLN A 191 -4.37 10.04 4.07
N LEU A 192 -5.53 9.98 4.72
CA LEU A 192 -6.83 9.90 4.05
C LEU A 192 -7.12 11.16 3.25
N ALA A 193 -6.84 12.35 3.78
CA ALA A 193 -6.99 13.63 3.09
C ALA A 193 -6.09 13.74 1.84
N ILE A 194 -4.87 13.16 1.86
CA ILE A 194 -4.01 13.06 0.67
C ILE A 194 -4.69 12.20 -0.40
N LEU A 195 -5.23 11.03 -0.05
CA LEU A 195 -5.89 10.13 -1.01
C LEU A 195 -7.20 10.72 -1.55
N GLU A 196 -8.01 11.34 -0.69
CA GLU A 196 -9.26 12.02 -1.04
C GLU A 196 -9.00 13.16 -2.04
N ALA A 197 -7.98 13.98 -1.78
CA ALA A 197 -7.53 15.01 -2.71
C ALA A 197 -6.78 14.45 -3.94
N GLY A 198 -6.75 13.13 -4.15
CA GLY A 198 -6.25 12.47 -5.35
C GLY A 198 -4.75 12.18 -5.38
N GLY A 199 -4.00 12.58 -4.35
CA GLY A 199 -2.59 12.26 -4.19
C GLY A 199 -2.33 10.78 -3.87
N HIS A 200 -1.05 10.42 -3.82
CA HIS A 200 -0.59 9.08 -3.46
C HIS A 200 0.26 9.12 -2.19
N VAL A 201 0.03 8.18 -1.27
CA VAL A 201 0.83 8.02 -0.04
C VAL A 201 1.70 6.77 -0.16
N TYR A 202 3.01 6.91 -0.04
CA TYR A 202 3.97 5.81 0.02
C TYR A 202 4.92 6.01 1.21
N TRP A 203 5.58 4.94 1.68
CA TRP A 203 6.68 5.07 2.64
C TRP A 203 8.01 4.77 1.96
N LEU A 204 9.00 5.64 2.20
CA LEU A 204 10.36 5.46 1.71
C LEU A 204 11.29 5.02 2.86
N ASP A 205 11.85 3.81 2.73
CA ASP A 205 12.78 3.16 3.66
C ASP A 205 14.07 2.83 2.91
N GLY A 206 14.98 3.81 2.84
CA GLY A 206 16.19 3.75 2.01
C GLY A 206 15.86 3.60 0.53
N LYS A 207 16.23 2.46 -0.08
CA LYS A 207 15.93 2.12 -1.49
C LYS A 207 14.65 1.31 -1.66
N LEU A 208 13.88 1.10 -0.59
CA LEU A 208 12.60 0.40 -0.60
C LEU A 208 11.44 1.39 -0.52
N VAL A 209 10.41 1.16 -1.32
CA VAL A 209 9.14 1.88 -1.30
C VAL A 209 8.04 0.91 -0.88
N LEU A 210 7.23 1.31 0.10
CA LEU A 210 6.06 0.56 0.55
C LEU A 210 4.80 1.22 -0.04
N VAL A 211 4.10 0.49 -0.90
CA VAL A 211 2.90 0.94 -1.63
C VAL A 211 1.66 0.36 -0.96
N PRO A 212 0.69 1.18 -0.51
CA PRO A 212 -0.48 0.68 0.20
C PRO A 212 -1.58 0.16 -0.73
N TYR A 213 -2.24 -0.91 -0.29
CA TYR A 213 -3.58 -1.31 -0.72
C TYR A 213 -4.52 -1.34 0.49
N GLY A 214 -5.82 -1.25 0.27
CA GLY A 214 -6.80 -1.33 1.36
C GLY A 214 -7.00 -2.79 1.75
N TYR A 215 -6.83 -3.10 3.03
CA TYR A 215 -7.14 -4.40 3.62
C TYR A 215 -8.51 -4.32 4.29
N HIS A 216 -9.37 -5.30 4.00
CA HIS A 216 -10.70 -5.43 4.59
C HIS A 216 -10.81 -6.81 5.21
N SER A 217 -10.93 -6.88 6.53
CA SER A 217 -11.42 -8.07 7.22
C SER A 217 -12.92 -8.23 6.95
N PHE A 218 -13.36 -9.47 6.76
CA PHE A 218 -14.78 -9.77 6.69
C PHE A 218 -15.05 -11.18 7.17
N ARG A 219 -16.31 -11.43 7.54
CA ARG A 219 -16.81 -12.78 7.81
C ARG A 219 -17.67 -13.23 6.64
N HIS A 220 -17.40 -14.41 6.09
CA HIS A 220 -18.27 -15.02 5.09
C HIS A 220 -19.71 -15.15 5.62
N PRO A 221 -20.73 -14.71 4.86
CA PRO A 221 -22.12 -14.83 5.29
C PRO A 221 -22.52 -16.30 5.36
N ALA A 222 -23.20 -16.71 6.44
CA ALA A 222 -23.75 -18.05 6.52
C ALA A 222 -24.93 -18.19 5.54
N ARG A 223 -25.01 -19.33 4.84
CA ARG A 223 -26.09 -19.69 3.92
C ARG A 223 -26.70 -21.03 4.37
N PRO A 224 -27.97 -21.33 4.04
CA PRO A 224 -28.64 -22.54 4.52
C PRO A 224 -27.93 -23.87 4.20
N GLU A 225 -27.31 -23.96 3.02
CA GLU A 225 -26.62 -25.16 2.50
C GLU A 225 -25.11 -25.16 2.82
N GLN A 226 -24.71 -24.60 3.96
CA GLN A 226 -23.29 -24.44 4.31
C GLN A 226 -22.99 -24.75 5.77
N ASP A 227 -22.00 -25.62 5.99
CA ASP A 227 -21.47 -25.94 7.32
C ASP A 227 -20.04 -25.43 7.49
N TRP A 228 -19.88 -24.52 8.44
CA TRP A 228 -18.62 -23.88 8.80
C TRP A 228 -18.07 -24.40 10.15
N THR A 229 -18.70 -25.42 10.75
CA THR A 229 -18.40 -25.87 12.12
C THR A 229 -17.35 -26.98 12.18
N ALA A 230 -17.27 -27.83 11.15
CA ALA A 230 -16.52 -29.09 11.19
C ALA A 230 -15.38 -29.16 10.15
N TRP A 231 -14.50 -28.15 10.10
CA TRP A 231 -13.41 -28.09 9.11
C TRP A 231 -12.13 -28.78 9.60
N PRO A 232 -11.71 -29.94 9.04
CA PRO A 232 -10.52 -30.63 9.49
C PRO A 232 -9.26 -29.79 9.26
N LYS A 233 -8.32 -29.85 10.21
CA LYS A 233 -7.05 -29.10 10.19
C LYS A 233 -7.18 -27.56 10.23
N TRP A 234 -8.38 -26.99 10.35
CA TRP A 234 -8.52 -25.55 10.60
C TRP A 234 -8.09 -25.20 12.04
N PRO A 235 -7.44 -24.05 12.29
CA PRO A 235 -7.04 -23.69 13.65
C PRO A 235 -8.25 -23.52 14.57
N ARG A 236 -8.37 -24.34 15.63
CA ARG A 236 -9.51 -24.37 16.58
C ARG A 236 -9.92 -23.02 17.20
N ARG A 237 -9.04 -22.01 17.16
CA ARG A 237 -9.28 -20.65 17.69
C ARG A 237 -9.67 -19.62 16.60
N LYS A 238 -9.96 -20.05 15.37
CA LYS A 238 -10.36 -19.19 14.26
C LYS A 238 -11.66 -19.71 13.65
N ASP A 239 -12.62 -18.84 13.40
CA ASP A 239 -13.79 -19.17 12.60
C ASP A 239 -13.33 -19.32 11.12
N PRO A 240 -13.67 -20.42 10.41
CA PRO A 240 -13.32 -20.55 8.99
C PRO A 240 -14.04 -19.57 8.08
N ARG A 241 -15.04 -18.83 8.58
CA ARG A 241 -15.63 -17.67 7.90
C ARG A 241 -14.76 -16.41 8.00
N ASP A 242 -13.79 -16.32 8.91
CA ASP A 242 -12.94 -15.13 9.04
C ASP A 242 -11.91 -15.06 7.91
N ASP A 243 -12.07 -14.11 7.00
CA ASP A 243 -11.24 -13.94 5.80
C ASP A 243 -10.88 -12.47 5.58
N TRP A 244 -10.14 -12.21 4.51
CA TRP A 244 -9.80 -10.87 4.08
C TRP A 244 -9.94 -10.69 2.58
N ARG A 245 -10.26 -9.47 2.17
CA ARG A 245 -10.26 -9.00 0.78
C ARG A 245 -9.45 -7.71 0.68
N ILE A 246 -9.09 -7.32 -0.54
CA ILE A 246 -8.34 -6.10 -0.81
C ILE A 246 -9.07 -5.15 -1.77
N SER A 247 -8.82 -3.86 -1.60
CA SER A 247 -9.09 -2.83 -2.59
C SER A 247 -7.76 -2.35 -3.18
N LYS A 248 -7.68 -2.35 -4.51
CA LYS A 248 -6.50 -2.01 -5.33
C LYS A 248 -6.96 -1.15 -6.52
N PRO A 249 -6.07 -0.38 -7.18
CA PRO A 249 -4.66 -0.14 -6.86
C PRO A 249 -4.45 0.80 -5.66
N ARG A 250 -5.50 1.52 -5.22
CA ARG A 250 -5.47 2.39 -4.04
C ARG A 250 -6.29 1.78 -2.90
N PRO A 251 -6.00 2.12 -1.62
CA PRO A 251 -6.92 1.85 -0.52
C PRO A 251 -8.27 2.54 -0.75
N ALA A 252 -9.36 1.80 -0.56
CA ALA A 252 -10.69 2.36 -0.50
C ALA A 252 -10.88 3.10 0.84
N PRO A 253 -11.72 4.16 0.90
CA PRO A 253 -12.03 4.85 2.15
C PRO A 253 -12.60 3.94 3.25
N SER A 254 -13.26 2.84 2.86
CA SER A 254 -13.86 1.84 3.74
C SER A 254 -12.92 0.70 4.18
N ALA A 255 -11.61 0.78 3.89
CA ALA A 255 -10.66 -0.25 4.30
C ALA A 255 -10.27 -0.11 5.78
N ASP A 256 -10.42 -1.19 6.56
CA ASP A 256 -10.08 -1.24 7.99
C ASP A 256 -8.64 -0.79 8.30
N CYS A 257 -7.71 -1.11 7.39
CA CYS A 257 -6.31 -0.69 7.47
C CYS A 257 -5.66 -0.81 6.08
N TRP A 258 -4.41 -0.37 5.95
CA TRP A 258 -3.65 -0.52 4.71
C TRP A 258 -2.62 -1.64 4.81
N GLY A 259 -2.65 -2.57 3.86
CA GLY A 259 -1.58 -3.54 3.65
C GLY A 259 -0.50 -2.95 2.76
N LEU A 260 0.77 -3.29 3.00
CA LEU A 260 1.91 -2.66 2.33
C LEU A 260 2.67 -3.63 1.41
N VAL A 261 2.77 -3.29 0.13
CA VAL A 261 3.59 -4.02 -0.87
C VAL A 261 4.99 -3.41 -0.95
N PRO A 262 6.06 -4.18 -0.71
CA PRO A 262 7.44 -3.71 -0.84
C PRO A 262 7.94 -3.79 -2.30
N ILE A 263 8.38 -2.66 -2.86
CA ILE A 263 9.06 -2.58 -4.17
C ILE A 263 10.35 -1.75 -4.07
N ALA A 264 11.26 -1.89 -5.04
CA ALA A 264 12.45 -1.05 -5.10
C ALA A 264 12.11 0.36 -5.59
N LEU A 265 12.75 1.41 -5.06
CA LEU A 265 12.55 2.80 -5.53
C LEU A 265 12.77 2.93 -7.05
N SER A 266 13.82 2.28 -7.58
CA SER A 266 14.13 2.23 -9.02
C SER A 266 13.17 1.39 -9.88
N SER A 267 12.12 0.80 -9.29
CA SER A 267 11.02 0.22 -10.07
C SER A 267 10.02 1.29 -10.53
N LEU A 268 9.91 2.42 -9.82
CA LEU A 268 8.92 3.45 -10.09
C LEU A 268 9.09 4.13 -11.46
N THR A 269 10.33 4.25 -11.95
CA THR A 269 10.64 4.93 -13.23
C THR A 269 11.20 3.96 -14.30
N ARG A 270 11.20 2.66 -13.99
CA ARG A 270 11.85 1.61 -14.81
C ARG A 270 11.30 1.55 -16.23
N ASN A 271 9.99 1.67 -16.36
CA ASN A 271 9.33 1.84 -17.65
C ASN A 271 9.41 3.33 -17.96
N ARG A 272 10.34 3.72 -18.84
CA ARG A 272 10.85 5.09 -19.07
C ARG A 272 9.80 6.18 -19.38
N ALA A 273 8.52 5.84 -19.48
CA ALA A 273 7.41 6.73 -19.82
C ALA A 273 6.61 7.25 -18.62
N ALA A 274 6.75 6.68 -17.41
CA ALA A 274 5.93 7.11 -16.26
C ALA A 274 6.58 6.83 -14.89
N PHE A 275 6.32 7.72 -13.91
CA PHE A 275 6.51 7.43 -12.49
C PHE A 275 5.32 6.59 -11.97
N HIS A 276 5.44 5.26 -12.00
CA HIS A 276 4.34 4.34 -11.74
C HIS A 276 4.78 3.09 -10.95
N PRO A 277 4.08 2.69 -9.86
CA PRO A 277 4.41 1.51 -9.07
C PRO A 277 3.93 0.19 -9.72
N ALA A 278 4.32 -0.05 -10.98
CA ALA A 278 3.90 -1.20 -11.79
C ALA A 278 4.16 -2.55 -11.10
N ASP A 279 5.34 -2.70 -10.48
CA ASP A 279 5.71 -3.92 -9.75
C ASP A 279 4.79 -4.18 -8.54
N ALA A 280 4.29 -3.12 -7.88
CA ALA A 280 3.34 -3.28 -6.77
C ALA A 280 1.94 -3.63 -7.26
N HIS A 281 1.48 -3.02 -8.35
CA HIS A 281 0.18 -3.35 -8.95
C HIS A 281 0.10 -4.82 -9.37
N LYS A 282 1.16 -5.37 -9.99
CA LYS A 282 1.25 -6.81 -10.29
C LYS A 282 1.10 -7.70 -9.05
N ILE A 283 1.72 -7.32 -7.94
CA ILE A 283 1.57 -8.05 -6.66
C ILE A 283 0.14 -7.90 -6.13
N MET A 284 -0.49 -6.74 -6.26
CA MET A 284 -1.92 -6.56 -5.91
C MET A 284 -2.85 -7.39 -6.83
N ASP A 285 -2.47 -7.62 -8.08
CA ASP A 285 -3.20 -8.51 -9.00
C ASP A 285 -3.09 -9.97 -8.55
N GLU A 286 -1.88 -10.45 -8.21
CA GLU A 286 -1.68 -11.77 -7.59
C GLU A 286 -2.49 -11.90 -6.28
N LEU A 287 -2.49 -10.88 -5.41
CA LEU A 287 -3.27 -10.87 -4.16
C LEU A 287 -4.79 -10.97 -4.41
N TYR A 288 -5.30 -10.28 -5.43
CA TYR A 288 -6.73 -10.27 -5.77
C TYR A 288 -7.16 -11.64 -6.30
N ALA A 289 -6.41 -12.23 -7.23
CA ALA A 289 -6.66 -13.58 -7.72
C ALA A 289 -6.60 -14.62 -6.58
N ALA A 290 -5.64 -14.48 -5.66
CA ALA A 290 -5.57 -15.31 -4.47
C ALA A 290 -6.79 -15.12 -3.53
N GLN A 291 -7.40 -13.93 -3.49
CA GLN A 291 -8.64 -13.67 -2.74
C GLN A 291 -9.83 -14.42 -3.34
N GLU A 292 -9.99 -14.39 -4.66
CA GLU A 292 -11.09 -15.08 -5.33
C GLU A 292 -10.95 -16.60 -5.21
N GLY A 293 -9.71 -17.10 -5.34
CA GLY A 293 -9.40 -18.51 -5.10
C GLY A 293 -9.75 -18.96 -3.67
N ARG A 294 -9.33 -18.20 -2.65
CA ARG A 294 -9.73 -18.49 -1.26
C ARG A 294 -11.24 -18.43 -1.07
N TYR A 295 -11.90 -17.40 -1.59
CA TYR A 295 -13.34 -17.22 -1.44
C TYR A 295 -14.11 -18.41 -2.00
N ARG A 296 -13.83 -18.78 -3.27
CA ARG A 296 -14.47 -19.91 -3.95
C ARG A 296 -14.17 -21.25 -3.28
N TRP A 297 -12.93 -21.46 -2.82
CA TRP A 297 -12.55 -22.67 -2.10
C TRP A 297 -13.28 -22.80 -0.76
N ARG A 298 -13.36 -21.71 0.01
CA ARG A 298 -14.07 -21.70 1.30
C ARG A 298 -15.57 -21.95 1.13
N ASP A 299 -16.20 -21.24 0.19
CA ASP A 299 -17.63 -21.39 -0.11
C ASP A 299 -17.97 -22.81 -0.58
N ARG A 300 -17.10 -23.42 -1.41
CA ARG A 300 -17.23 -24.83 -1.80
C ARG A 300 -17.05 -25.77 -0.60
N ARG A 301 -16.00 -25.59 0.21
CA ARG A 301 -15.74 -26.50 1.34
C ARG A 301 -16.85 -26.46 2.39
N ALA A 302 -17.50 -25.32 2.59
CA ALA A 302 -18.67 -25.22 3.45
C ALA A 302 -19.85 -26.06 2.95
N ARG A 303 -20.08 -26.10 1.63
CA ARG A 303 -21.11 -26.95 1.01
C ARG A 303 -20.73 -28.43 1.03
N GLU A 304 -19.46 -28.76 0.81
CA GLU A 304 -18.94 -30.13 0.92
C GLU A 304 -19.19 -30.69 2.33
N VAL A 305 -18.81 -29.96 3.39
CA VAL A 305 -19.04 -30.37 4.79
C VAL A 305 -20.54 -30.47 5.11
N TYR A 306 -21.37 -29.58 4.57
CA TYR A 306 -22.82 -29.68 4.70
C TYR A 306 -23.37 -30.97 4.05
N ALA A 307 -22.95 -31.27 2.82
CA ALA A 307 -23.36 -32.46 2.09
C ALA A 307 -22.82 -33.76 2.74
N GLU A 308 -21.56 -33.77 3.20
CA GLU A 308 -20.97 -34.88 3.98
C GLU A 308 -21.80 -35.20 5.24
N ARG A 309 -22.40 -34.17 5.87
CA ARG A 309 -23.18 -34.29 7.12
C ARG A 309 -24.65 -34.66 6.91
N HIS A 310 -25.23 -34.26 5.78
CA HIS A 310 -26.63 -34.54 5.42
C HIS A 310 -26.77 -35.66 4.37
N ALA A 311 -25.66 -36.32 4.00
CA ALA A 311 -25.67 -37.50 3.17
C ALA A 311 -26.57 -38.59 3.79
N PRO A 312 -27.42 -39.26 3.01
CA PRO A 312 -28.16 -40.42 3.49
C PRO A 312 -27.19 -41.45 4.09
N ARG A 313 -27.47 -41.92 5.30
CA ARG A 313 -26.68 -43.01 5.89
C ARG A 313 -26.75 -44.20 4.93
N PRO A 314 -25.62 -44.80 4.52
CA PRO A 314 -25.68 -45.98 3.66
C PRO A 314 -26.55 -47.03 4.34
N PRO A 315 -27.40 -47.76 3.58
CA PRO A 315 -28.19 -48.83 4.17
C PRO A 315 -27.24 -49.77 4.90
N GLN A 316 -27.57 -50.09 6.15
CA GLN A 316 -26.81 -51.14 6.84
C GLN A 316 -27.00 -52.41 6.01
N PRO A 317 -25.93 -53.18 5.73
CA PRO A 317 -26.13 -54.51 5.17
C PRO A 317 -27.02 -55.26 6.15
N ASP A 318 -28.16 -55.75 5.66
CA ASP A 318 -29.06 -56.57 6.46
C ASP A 318 -28.23 -57.69 7.09
N ALA A 319 -28.37 -57.86 8.40
CA ALA A 319 -27.64 -58.91 9.11
C ALA A 319 -28.14 -60.26 8.58
N SER A 320 -27.34 -60.89 7.73
CA SER A 320 -27.63 -62.20 7.14
C SER A 320 -28.04 -63.16 8.25
N ILE A 321 -29.31 -63.57 8.23
CA ILE A 321 -29.83 -64.57 9.16
C ILE A 321 -28.97 -65.83 8.94
N PRO A 322 -28.32 -66.38 9.99
CA PRO A 322 -27.44 -67.52 9.81
C PRO A 322 -28.25 -68.73 9.34
N ALA A 323 -27.96 -69.21 8.13
CA ALA A 323 -28.48 -70.48 7.65
C ALA A 323 -27.88 -71.62 8.47
N ALA A 324 -28.71 -72.59 8.85
CA ALA A 324 -28.27 -73.75 9.61
C ALA A 324 -27.44 -74.71 8.73
N GLU A 325 -26.40 -75.30 9.33
CA GLU A 325 -25.66 -76.46 8.80
C GLU A 325 -26.58 -77.71 8.80
N ALA A 326 -26.34 -78.82 8.09
CA ALA A 326 -25.16 -79.40 7.43
C ALA A 326 -25.62 -80.45 6.36
N PRO A 327 -24.81 -81.39 5.81
CA PRO A 327 -23.35 -81.54 5.81
C PRO A 327 -22.72 -81.83 4.40
N ALA A 328 -21.39 -82.00 4.41
CA ALA A 328 -20.44 -82.07 3.29
C ALA A 328 -20.42 -83.35 2.40
N THR A 329 -19.71 -83.26 1.27
CA THR A 329 -18.71 -84.29 0.86
C THR A 329 -17.55 -83.66 0.05
N GLU A 330 -16.36 -84.24 0.16
CA GLU A 330 -15.06 -83.83 -0.41
C GLU A 330 -14.99 -83.96 -1.96
N THR A 331 -14.03 -83.42 -2.73
CA THR A 331 -12.56 -83.63 -2.60
C THR A 331 -11.72 -82.63 -3.43
N GLU A 332 -10.53 -82.29 -2.93
CA GLU A 332 -9.41 -81.62 -3.63
C GLU A 332 -8.47 -82.71 -4.28
N PRO A 333 -7.30 -82.46 -4.94
CA PRO A 333 -6.38 -81.32 -4.73
C PRO A 333 -5.62 -80.66 -5.92
N ALA A 334 -5.11 -79.47 -5.62
CA ALA A 334 -3.79 -78.91 -5.96
C ALA A 334 -3.32 -78.58 -7.41
N HIS A 335 -3.02 -77.27 -7.57
CA HIS A 335 -1.69 -76.66 -7.85
C HIS A 335 -1.50 -75.76 -9.09
N VAL A 336 -0.76 -74.66 -8.85
CA VAL A 336 -0.40 -73.54 -9.76
C VAL A 336 1.12 -73.63 -10.08
N PRO A 337 1.66 -73.00 -11.16
CA PRO A 337 2.01 -71.55 -11.19
C PRO A 337 1.84 -70.91 -12.62
N GLU A 338 2.17 -69.66 -13.00
CA GLU A 338 2.79 -68.49 -12.32
C GLU A 338 2.34 -67.09 -12.90
N LEU A 339 3.29 -66.16 -13.17
CA LEU A 339 3.27 -64.71 -13.45
C LEU A 339 3.69 -64.36 -14.94
N PRO A 340 3.92 -63.08 -15.39
CA PRO A 340 3.17 -61.81 -15.19
C PRO A 340 3.11 -60.81 -16.42
N GLN A 341 2.42 -59.66 -16.21
CA GLN A 341 2.65 -58.28 -16.77
C GLN A 341 2.22 -57.82 -18.22
N LEU A 342 1.40 -56.74 -18.24
CA LEU A 342 1.28 -55.49 -19.08
C LEU A 342 2.00 -55.37 -20.45
N PRO A 343 1.50 -54.59 -21.46
CA PRO A 343 0.97 -53.20 -21.30
C PRO A 343 -0.18 -52.70 -22.23
N GLN A 344 -0.58 -51.42 -22.04
CA GLN A 344 -1.38 -50.52 -22.92
C GLN A 344 -0.55 -50.03 -24.17
N PRO A 345 -1.06 -49.26 -25.20
CA PRO A 345 -2.07 -48.16 -25.14
C PRO A 345 -2.94 -47.79 -26.40
N ALA A 346 -3.75 -46.71 -26.27
CA ALA A 346 -4.20 -45.70 -27.28
C ALA A 346 -5.17 -46.12 -28.44
N ASP A 347 -5.99 -45.27 -29.09
CA ASP A 347 -6.24 -43.81 -29.00
C ASP A 347 -7.58 -43.35 -29.68
N GLN A 348 -8.06 -42.11 -29.40
CA GLN A 348 -8.97 -41.25 -30.24
C GLN A 348 -10.44 -41.76 -30.53
N GLN A 349 -11.51 -40.99 -30.88
CA GLN A 349 -11.83 -39.59 -31.30
C GLN A 349 -13.35 -39.32 -30.97
N ALA A 350 -13.80 -38.20 -30.37
CA ALA A 350 -14.30 -36.92 -30.95
C ALA A 350 -15.81 -36.82 -31.41
N ALA A 351 -16.53 -35.81 -30.88
CA ALA A 351 -17.82 -35.18 -31.32
C ALA A 351 -19.11 -36.08 -31.33
N ASP A 352 -20.36 -35.58 -31.32
CA ASP A 352 -20.95 -34.23 -31.40
C ASP A 352 -22.37 -34.19 -30.76
N ALA A 353 -22.89 -33.00 -30.37
CA ALA A 353 -24.33 -32.62 -30.27
C ALA A 353 -24.53 -31.27 -29.56
N SER A 354 -25.21 -30.31 -30.22
CA SER A 354 -25.51 -28.97 -29.68
C SER A 354 -26.86 -28.87 -28.94
N PRO A 355 -27.06 -27.90 -28.03
CA PRO A 355 -28.38 -27.32 -27.74
C PRO A 355 -28.67 -26.08 -28.62
N PRO A 356 -29.95 -25.74 -28.88
CA PRO A 356 -30.32 -24.57 -29.66
C PRO A 356 -30.22 -23.26 -28.87
N ALA A 357 -30.15 -22.14 -29.58
CA ALA A 357 -30.20 -20.80 -29.02
C ALA A 357 -31.65 -20.30 -28.91
N ASP A 358 -31.95 -19.53 -27.86
CA ASP A 358 -33.17 -18.72 -27.82
C ASP A 358 -32.94 -17.32 -27.22
N VAL A 359 -33.34 -16.35 -28.03
CA VAL A 359 -33.71 -14.94 -27.82
C VAL A 359 -33.49 -14.29 -26.45
N ILE A 360 -32.76 -13.16 -26.45
CA ILE A 360 -32.69 -12.18 -25.35
C ILE A 360 -33.82 -11.13 -25.52
N PRO A 361 -34.73 -10.97 -24.55
CA PRO A 361 -35.60 -9.78 -24.46
C PRO A 361 -34.93 -8.67 -23.63
N ALA A 362 -35.00 -7.43 -24.12
CA ALA A 362 -34.51 -6.27 -23.37
C ALA A 362 -35.46 -5.89 -22.20
N PRO A 363 -34.93 -5.44 -21.04
CA PRO A 363 -35.77 -4.97 -19.94
C PRO A 363 -36.30 -3.55 -20.17
N ALA A 364 -37.61 -3.37 -20.03
CA ALA A 364 -38.28 -2.08 -19.98
C ALA A 364 -38.06 -1.36 -18.62
N PRO A 365 -38.22 -0.03 -18.53
CA PRO A 365 -37.96 0.71 -17.30
C PRO A 365 -39.12 0.58 -16.29
N SER A 366 -38.83 0.06 -15.10
CA SER A 366 -39.80 0.00 -13.99
C SER A 366 -39.58 1.11 -12.97
N ALA A 367 -40.68 1.69 -12.50
CA ALA A 367 -40.72 2.87 -11.64
C ALA A 367 -40.25 2.62 -10.19
N ASN A 368 -39.74 3.68 -9.54
CA ASN A 368 -39.49 3.73 -8.10
C ASN A 368 -40.80 3.90 -7.31
N PRO A 369 -41.11 3.03 -6.34
CA PRO A 369 -41.95 3.37 -5.20
C PRO A 369 -41.10 3.89 -4.04
N SER A 370 -41.44 5.07 -3.51
CA SER A 370 -40.74 5.73 -2.41
C SER A 370 -40.71 4.91 -1.12
N GLN A 371 -39.55 4.76 -0.48
CA GLN A 371 -39.45 4.21 0.88
C GLN A 371 -39.47 5.33 1.95
N PRO A 372 -40.19 5.13 3.07
CA PRO A 372 -40.23 6.09 4.17
C PRO A 372 -38.97 6.04 5.05
N TYR A 373 -38.65 7.18 5.69
CA TYR A 373 -37.49 7.33 6.58
C TYR A 373 -37.56 6.44 7.83
N PRO A 374 -36.42 5.91 8.33
CA PRO A 374 -36.35 5.24 9.63
C PRO A 374 -36.34 6.25 10.79
N PRO A 375 -36.85 5.87 11.99
CA PRO A 375 -36.85 6.72 13.18
C PRO A 375 -35.45 6.87 13.82
N PRO A 376 -35.22 7.90 14.65
CA PRO A 376 -33.92 8.15 15.28
C PRO A 376 -33.56 7.09 16.34
N PRO A 377 -32.25 6.82 16.57
CA PRO A 377 -31.79 5.77 17.47
C PRO A 377 -31.94 6.14 18.96
N ALA A 378 -32.20 5.12 19.78
CA ALA A 378 -32.29 5.22 21.23
C ALA A 378 -30.92 5.36 21.93
N VAL A 379 -30.95 5.81 23.19
CA VAL A 379 -29.79 6.17 24.01
C VAL A 379 -28.83 5.00 24.26
N LEU A 380 -27.52 5.26 24.23
CA LEU A 380 -26.46 4.29 24.46
C LEU A 380 -26.36 3.85 25.94
N PRO A 381 -26.11 2.56 26.23
CA PRO A 381 -25.82 2.10 27.59
C PRO A 381 -24.38 2.43 28.02
N THR A 382 -24.21 2.81 29.29
CA THR A 382 -22.92 3.14 29.91
C THR A 382 -21.99 1.92 30.00
N ILE A 383 -20.74 2.07 29.56
CA ILE A 383 -19.71 1.02 29.60
C ILE A 383 -18.95 1.08 30.94
N PRO A 384 -18.78 -0.03 31.69
CA PRO A 384 -17.96 -0.06 32.91
C PRO A 384 -16.45 -0.04 32.58
N PRO A 385 -15.59 0.52 33.47
CA PRO A 385 -14.16 0.65 33.22
C PRO A 385 -13.43 -0.71 33.17
N PRO A 386 -12.33 -0.83 32.39
CA PRO A 386 -11.60 -2.08 32.22
C PRO A 386 -10.75 -2.45 33.46
N PRO A 387 -10.47 -3.75 33.69
CA PRO A 387 -9.62 -4.19 34.79
C PRO A 387 -8.15 -3.80 34.59
N GLN A 388 -7.48 -3.43 35.68
CA GLN A 388 -6.06 -3.04 35.67
C GLN A 388 -5.17 -4.25 35.34
N GLN A 389 -4.33 -4.13 34.30
CA GLN A 389 -3.35 -5.15 33.94
C GLN A 389 -1.99 -4.88 34.61
N LEU A 390 -1.41 -5.91 35.22
CA LEU A 390 -0.05 -5.90 35.75
C LEU A 390 1.01 -5.82 34.61
N PRO A 391 2.19 -5.24 34.86
CA PRO A 391 3.16 -4.92 33.82
C PRO A 391 3.71 -6.16 33.12
N SER A 392 3.59 -6.19 31.78
CA SER A 392 4.13 -7.25 30.93
C SER A 392 5.59 -6.99 30.58
N VAL A 393 6.47 -7.97 30.83
CA VAL A 393 7.90 -7.89 30.51
C VAL A 393 8.13 -7.75 28.99
N PRO A 394 8.98 -6.81 28.52
CA PRO A 394 9.22 -6.62 27.09
C PRO A 394 9.90 -7.83 26.44
N ARG A 395 9.29 -8.39 25.38
CA ARG A 395 9.99 -9.34 24.50
C ARG A 395 10.91 -8.58 23.53
N ALA A 396 12.17 -9.00 23.46
CA ALA A 396 13.20 -8.36 22.64
C ALA A 396 12.83 -8.26 21.14
N PRO A 397 13.24 -7.18 20.44
CA PRO A 397 12.83 -6.91 19.07
C PRO A 397 13.50 -7.84 18.06
N ARG A 398 12.71 -8.67 17.36
CA ARG A 398 13.17 -9.45 16.20
C ARG A 398 13.42 -8.54 14.98
N GLN A 399 14.63 -8.01 14.86
CA GLN A 399 15.09 -7.38 13.62
C GLN A 399 15.36 -8.41 12.50
N ARG A 400 15.33 -7.92 11.24
CA ARG A 400 15.86 -8.54 10.00
C ARG A 400 15.15 -9.80 9.45
N ARG A 401 14.14 -9.56 8.59
CA ARG A 401 13.65 -10.51 7.55
C ARG A 401 13.46 -9.91 6.14
N TRP A 402 13.64 -8.59 5.97
CA TRP A 402 13.25 -7.88 4.73
C TRP A 402 14.28 -7.95 3.59
N THR A 403 15.53 -8.33 3.90
CA THR A 403 16.58 -8.54 2.89
C THR A 403 16.26 -9.69 1.92
N ASP A 404 15.49 -10.69 2.35
CA ASP A 404 15.16 -11.83 1.50
C ASP A 404 14.07 -11.51 0.47
N ALA A 405 13.13 -10.60 0.78
CA ALA A 405 12.13 -10.13 -0.19
C ALA A 405 12.80 -9.39 -1.37
N LEU A 406 13.79 -8.54 -1.10
CA LEU A 406 14.57 -7.85 -2.14
C LEU A 406 15.47 -8.81 -2.93
N ARG A 407 16.03 -9.84 -2.28
CA ARG A 407 16.81 -10.90 -2.94
C ARG A 407 15.95 -11.71 -3.91
N MET A 408 14.67 -11.93 -3.60
CA MET A 408 13.73 -12.66 -4.47
C MET A 408 13.36 -11.88 -5.74
N LEU A 409 13.17 -10.56 -5.66
CA LEU A 409 12.86 -9.71 -6.82
C LEU A 409 14.02 -9.61 -7.83
N ARG A 410 15.28 -9.81 -7.40
CA ARG A 410 16.43 -9.94 -8.32
C ARG A 410 16.45 -11.29 -9.04
N ARG A 411 16.22 -12.40 -8.32
CA ARG A 411 16.26 -13.77 -8.90
C ARG A 411 15.15 -14.09 -9.92
N ARG A 412 14.07 -13.30 -9.97
CA ARG A 412 13.05 -13.33 -11.05
C ARG A 412 13.44 -12.53 -12.31
N ARG A 413 14.65 -11.93 -12.34
CA ARG A 413 15.20 -11.14 -13.46
C ARG A 413 16.47 -11.75 -14.06
N GLU A 414 16.96 -12.82 -13.45
CA GLU A 414 18.15 -13.60 -13.83
C GLU A 414 17.74 -15.01 -14.33
N ARG A 415 16.46 -15.16 -14.69
CA ARG A 415 15.77 -16.29 -15.31
C ARG A 415 14.66 -15.74 -16.21
#